data_AF-A0AA36H8D8-F1
#
_entry.id   AF-A0AA36H8D8-F1
#
_cell.length_a   1.000
_cell.length_b   1.000
_cell.length_c   1.000
_cell.angle_alpha   90.00
_cell.angle_beta   90.00
_cell.angle_gamma   90.00
#
_symmetry.space_group_name_H-M   'P 1'
#
loop_
_entity.id
_entity.type
_entity.pdbx_description
1 polymer ?
#
loop_
_entity_poly.entity_id
_entity_poly.type
_entity_poly.pdbx_seq_one_letter_code
_entity_poly.pdbx_strand_id
1 'polypeptide(L)'
;MARHRTSPASSSNQHRTSGIIERVSPKITAFFPVHKHGHERTIDVIGKRLRSGVVLRDASVSPAMTVEKTFKCSRRSSAYGAAHASNSKAVAADVKCTSSGFGFFGKMPANLHWSVFDGIDVKCLCSLAMTSSALNSALLKYIDSRHFLHRIQRESKAFFMVEGDCKERFFTTEDPFYCYGTLLKSASVCFPTKKRITILMTFFRKALDYGIECRGLGRILHTMCSNWAFSECKKVIDAVLLSTKGRLEHILKKIENSRSIETLSEVITEFRGTFLPLLLSGRDAKYEGGDAEYAFWLSAVMRCSPKAEAQSKLLMMLFGPVTSHSGTINWRLFCDETIMTYNEAEKTIKPLSDALTVLMRTKQIAGFPNPWNQHDIFNIVEELSTTPEPWAFENFAFLLLFCPSLIPISLTARLENNYAGEACMMFHTFASMSQRWNSDICDVLRQPITQAMRSLGAERGRMFFNLICDSYAEQLKLFSQRGRGGADDLSAFISSHAAVRPILQLISESLW
;
A
#
# COMPACT_ATOMS: atom_id res chain seq x y z
N MET A 1 -18.52 54.13 43.05
CA MET A 1 -18.21 52.70 43.28
C MET A 1 -19.31 51.85 42.65
N ALA A 2 -18.88 50.94 41.76
CA ALA A 2 -19.55 49.78 41.15
C ALA A 2 -20.99 49.92 40.59
N ARG A 3 -21.06 50.01 39.25
CA ARG A 3 -22.25 49.75 38.42
C ARG A 3 -22.38 48.25 38.12
N HIS A 4 -23.61 47.76 38.16
CA HIS A 4 -24.03 46.46 37.61
C HIS A 4 -23.73 46.34 36.10
N ARG A 5 -23.15 45.22 35.69
CA ARG A 5 -23.28 44.66 34.34
C ARG A 5 -23.48 43.15 34.41
N THR A 6 -24.63 42.74 33.90
CA THR A 6 -25.01 41.40 33.49
C THR A 6 -24.24 40.97 32.25
N SER A 7 -23.69 39.75 32.25
CA SER A 7 -23.12 39.09 31.07
C SER A 7 -24.06 37.98 30.60
N PRO A 8 -24.41 37.89 29.30
CA PRO A 8 -25.09 36.74 28.74
C PRO A 8 -24.11 35.72 28.13
N ALA A 9 -24.64 34.51 28.04
CA ALA A 9 -24.04 33.26 27.58
C ALA A 9 -23.27 33.35 26.25
N SER A 10 -22.09 32.73 26.22
CA SER A 10 -21.36 32.39 25.00
C SER A 10 -21.85 31.05 24.45
N SER A 11 -22.38 31.10 23.24
CA SER A 11 -22.74 29.94 22.43
C SER A 11 -21.47 29.24 21.92
N SER A 12 -21.42 27.93 22.09
CA SER A 12 -20.35 27.08 21.58
C SER A 12 -20.59 26.78 20.09
N ASN A 13 -19.86 27.48 19.21
CA ASN A 13 -19.78 27.10 17.80
C ASN A 13 -18.89 25.87 17.65
N GLN A 14 -19.52 24.73 17.36
CA GLN A 14 -18.84 23.53 16.87
C GLN A 14 -18.39 23.76 15.42
N HIS A 15 -17.10 23.98 15.21
CA HIS A 15 -16.51 23.88 13.88
C HIS A 15 -16.45 22.42 13.44
N ARG A 16 -17.44 22.02 12.64
CA ARG A 16 -17.48 20.77 11.90
C ARG A 16 -16.70 21.00 10.59
N THR A 17 -15.42 20.66 10.56
CA THR A 17 -14.62 20.64 9.32
C THR A 17 -14.98 19.38 8.53
N SER A 18 -16.05 19.45 7.74
CA SER A 18 -16.26 18.54 6.62
C SER A 18 -15.27 18.91 5.53
N GLY A 19 -14.15 18.18 5.46
CA GLY A 19 -13.21 18.27 4.35
C GLY A 19 -13.89 17.79 3.07
N ILE A 20 -14.34 18.72 2.26
CA ILE A 20 -14.71 18.47 0.87
C ILE A 20 -13.39 18.13 0.15
N ILE A 21 -13.23 16.87 -0.23
CA ILE A 21 -12.16 16.45 -1.12
C ILE A 21 -12.52 17.03 -2.48
N GLU A 22 -11.83 18.09 -2.87
CA GLU A 22 -11.91 18.70 -4.19
C GLU A 22 -11.49 17.64 -5.23
N ARG A 23 -12.41 17.23 -6.09
CA ARG A 23 -12.13 16.26 -7.17
C ARG A 23 -11.24 16.96 -8.20
N VAL A 24 -9.94 16.64 -8.18
CA VAL A 24 -8.98 17.14 -9.16
C VAL A 24 -9.22 16.42 -10.49
N SER A 25 -9.60 17.18 -11.52
CA SER A 25 -9.69 16.72 -12.91
C SER A 25 -8.40 16.01 -13.33
N PRO A 26 -8.47 14.85 -14.02
CA PRO A 26 -7.29 14.17 -14.53
C PRO A 26 -6.42 15.11 -15.35
N LYS A 27 -5.10 15.08 -15.11
CA LYS A 27 -4.12 15.86 -15.86
C LYS A 27 -3.43 14.91 -16.82
N ILE A 28 -3.47 15.21 -18.10
CA ILE A 28 -2.68 14.49 -19.10
C ILE A 28 -1.64 15.45 -19.61
N THR A 29 -0.46 14.92 -19.80
CA THR A 29 0.68 15.70 -20.24
C THR A 29 1.38 15.00 -21.38
N ALA A 30 1.39 15.64 -22.57
CA ALA A 30 2.23 15.19 -23.68
C ALA A 30 3.69 15.35 -23.29
N PHE A 31 4.43 14.24 -23.22
CA PHE A 31 5.84 14.32 -22.82
C PHE A 31 6.80 13.53 -23.69
N PHE A 32 6.38 12.44 -24.31
CA PHE A 32 7.30 11.69 -25.17
C PHE A 32 7.36 12.40 -26.53
N PRO A 33 8.55 12.83 -27.00
CA PRO A 33 8.69 13.48 -28.29
C PRO A 33 8.30 12.49 -29.40
N VAL A 34 7.02 12.47 -29.75
CA VAL A 34 6.54 11.87 -30.99
C VAL A 34 6.86 12.89 -32.07
N HIS A 35 7.67 12.53 -33.06
CA HIS A 35 7.89 13.39 -34.23
C HIS A 35 6.52 13.76 -34.82
N LYS A 36 6.11 15.03 -34.63
CA LYS A 36 4.89 15.56 -35.23
C LYS A 36 5.02 15.44 -36.75
N HIS A 37 4.26 14.52 -37.33
CA HIS A 37 4.11 14.45 -38.77
C HIS A 37 3.10 15.51 -39.19
N GLY A 38 3.64 16.68 -39.56
CA GLY A 38 2.88 17.77 -40.16
C GLY A 38 3.84 18.79 -40.77
N HIS A 39 3.65 19.12 -42.04
CA HIS A 39 4.32 20.23 -42.73
C HIS A 39 3.96 21.56 -42.07
N GLU A 40 4.64 21.92 -40.99
CA GLU A 40 4.73 23.31 -40.53
C GLU A 40 6.20 23.66 -40.32
N ARG A 41 6.57 24.78 -40.93
CA ARG A 41 7.93 25.30 -40.97
C ARG A 41 8.48 25.42 -39.55
N THR A 42 9.75 25.05 -39.45
CA THR A 42 10.63 25.21 -38.29
C THR A 42 10.44 26.59 -37.65
N ILE A 43 9.75 26.61 -36.51
CA ILE A 43 9.85 27.68 -35.53
C ILE A 43 10.45 27.02 -34.30
N ASP A 44 11.59 27.55 -33.86
CA ASP A 44 12.19 27.20 -32.57
C ASP A 44 11.16 27.37 -31.44
N VAL A 45 10.67 26.26 -30.90
CA VAL A 45 9.82 26.28 -29.70
C VAL A 45 10.64 25.86 -28.50
N ILE A 46 11.39 26.82 -27.97
CA ILE A 46 11.78 26.81 -26.56
C ILE A 46 10.50 27.08 -25.75
N GLY A 47 9.97 26.02 -25.15
CA GLY A 47 9.28 26.01 -23.86
C GLY A 47 8.07 26.92 -23.65
N LYS A 48 6.86 26.43 -23.95
CA LYS A 48 5.66 26.68 -23.14
C LYS A 48 4.82 25.40 -22.97
N ARG A 49 4.80 24.92 -21.72
CA ARG A 49 4.09 23.74 -21.23
C ARG A 49 2.59 24.03 -21.21
N LEU A 50 1.78 23.32 -22.01
CA LEU A 50 0.32 23.41 -21.94
C LEU A 50 -0.23 22.28 -21.08
N ARG A 51 -0.62 22.62 -19.85
CA ARG A 51 -1.37 21.76 -18.93
C ARG A 51 -2.85 21.93 -19.24
N SER A 52 -3.56 20.88 -19.62
CA SER A 52 -5.02 20.90 -19.74
C SER A 52 -5.64 20.03 -18.64
N GLY A 53 -6.67 20.54 -17.98
CA GLY A 53 -7.49 19.76 -17.05
C GLY A 53 -8.54 18.97 -17.84
N VAL A 54 -8.72 17.70 -17.52
CA VAL A 54 -9.55 16.77 -18.31
C VAL A 54 -10.80 16.36 -17.54
N VAL A 55 -11.92 16.19 -18.25
CA VAL A 55 -13.15 15.56 -17.72
C VAL A 55 -13.31 14.21 -18.42
N LEU A 56 -13.06 13.12 -17.70
CA LEU A 56 -13.31 11.75 -18.16
C LEU A 56 -14.64 11.25 -17.58
N ARG A 57 -15.41 10.47 -18.36
CA ARG A 57 -16.66 9.84 -17.90
C ARG A 57 -16.36 8.49 -17.26
N ASP A 58 -16.98 8.21 -16.12
CA ASP A 58 -16.86 6.92 -15.42
C ASP A 58 -17.34 5.76 -16.30
N ALA A 59 -16.45 4.82 -16.63
CA ALA A 59 -16.84 3.53 -17.18
C ALA A 59 -17.39 2.65 -16.04
N SER A 60 -18.71 2.49 -15.98
CA SER A 60 -19.35 1.58 -15.03
C SER A 60 -19.10 0.13 -15.42
N VAL A 61 -18.47 -0.62 -14.53
CA VAL A 61 -18.32 -2.08 -14.63
C VAL A 61 -19.40 -2.71 -13.75
N SER A 62 -20.33 -3.43 -14.37
CA SER A 62 -21.33 -4.24 -13.66
C SER A 62 -20.68 -5.52 -13.12
N PRO A 63 -20.88 -5.89 -11.85
CA PRO A 63 -20.54 -7.21 -11.36
C PRO A 63 -21.64 -8.22 -11.72
N ALA A 64 -21.23 -9.39 -12.20
CA ALA A 64 -22.09 -10.55 -12.40
C ALA A 64 -22.69 -11.03 -11.06
N MET A 65 -23.99 -11.32 -11.09
CA MET A 65 -24.78 -11.80 -9.95
C MET A 65 -24.22 -13.12 -9.40
N THR A 66 -24.01 -13.19 -8.09
CA THR A 66 -23.86 -14.47 -7.38
C THR A 66 -24.75 -14.47 -6.14
N VAL A 67 -25.42 -15.61 -5.96
CA VAL A 67 -26.59 -15.86 -5.11
C VAL A 67 -26.24 -15.87 -3.62
N GLU A 68 -26.95 -15.06 -2.83
CA GLU A 68 -26.94 -15.09 -1.36
C GLU A 68 -27.51 -16.42 -0.82
N LYS A 69 -26.73 -17.11 0.02
CA LYS A 69 -27.27 -18.11 0.96
C LYS A 69 -27.10 -17.58 2.38
N THR A 70 -28.23 -17.22 2.98
CA THR A 70 -28.39 -16.83 4.37
C THR A 70 -28.24 -18.06 5.27
N PHE A 71 -27.19 -18.10 6.11
CA PHE A 71 -27.09 -19.04 7.21
C PHE A 71 -27.36 -18.34 8.55
N LYS A 72 -28.55 -18.59 9.11
CA LYS A 72 -28.91 -18.26 10.49
C LYS A 72 -28.23 -19.29 11.43
N CYS A 73 -27.30 -18.85 12.27
CA CYS A 73 -26.80 -19.69 13.37
C CYS A 73 -27.68 -19.50 14.61
N SER A 74 -28.45 -20.54 14.90
CA SER A 74 -29.34 -20.65 16.07
C SER A 74 -28.53 -21.10 17.29
N ARG A 75 -28.67 -20.37 18.40
CA ARG A 75 -28.16 -20.79 19.72
C ARG A 75 -28.88 -22.06 20.16
N ARG A 76 -28.16 -23.19 20.24
CA ARG A 76 -28.57 -24.35 21.02
C ARG A 76 -27.71 -24.45 22.27
N SER A 77 -28.33 -24.25 23.42
CA SER A 77 -27.83 -24.78 24.69
C SER A 77 -27.93 -26.31 24.63
N SER A 78 -26.90 -26.98 25.13
CA SER A 78 -26.95 -28.39 25.47
C SER A 78 -26.25 -28.57 26.80
N ALA A 79 -27.07 -28.75 27.83
CA ALA A 79 -26.66 -29.27 29.13
C ALA A 79 -26.64 -30.80 29.05
N TYR A 80 -25.53 -31.42 29.44
CA TYR A 80 -25.35 -32.81 29.91
C TYR A 80 -23.86 -32.90 30.28
N GLY A 81 -23.39 -33.46 31.38
CA GLY A 81 -24.00 -34.15 32.51
C GLY A 81 -22.91 -34.32 33.58
N ALA A 82 -23.34 -34.34 34.83
CA ALA A 82 -22.49 -34.63 35.98
C ALA A 82 -22.18 -36.13 36.06
N ALA A 83 -20.93 -36.47 36.38
CA ALA A 83 -20.56 -37.55 37.32
C ALA A 83 -19.04 -37.73 37.30
N HIS A 84 -18.37 -37.42 38.41
CA HIS A 84 -17.50 -38.34 39.14
C HIS A 84 -16.91 -37.59 40.34
N ALA A 85 -17.54 -37.82 41.49
CA ALA A 85 -17.00 -37.47 42.78
C ALA A 85 -15.97 -38.54 43.18
N SER A 86 -14.72 -38.13 43.38
CA SER A 86 -13.74 -38.88 44.15
C SER A 86 -13.25 -38.00 45.28
N ASN A 87 -13.67 -38.37 46.48
CA ASN A 87 -13.33 -37.77 47.76
C ASN A 87 -11.81 -37.68 47.93
N SER A 88 -11.28 -36.46 48.02
CA SER A 88 -10.04 -36.20 48.74
C SER A 88 -10.35 -35.21 49.86
N LYS A 89 -10.31 -35.70 51.10
CA LYS A 89 -10.44 -34.90 52.32
C LYS A 89 -9.20 -34.02 52.45
N ALA A 90 -9.24 -32.82 51.88
CA ALA A 90 -8.32 -31.76 52.22
C ALA A 90 -8.82 -31.07 53.50
N VAL A 91 -7.98 -31.07 54.54
CA VAL A 91 -8.15 -30.32 55.77
C VAL A 91 -8.33 -28.85 55.41
N ALA A 92 -9.56 -28.37 55.52
CA ALA A 92 -9.90 -26.96 55.37
C ALA A 92 -9.40 -26.23 56.63
N ALA A 93 -8.12 -25.84 56.63
CA ALA A 93 -7.69 -24.72 57.44
C ALA A 93 -8.39 -23.48 56.88
N ASP A 94 -9.27 -22.88 57.68
CA ASP A 94 -9.98 -21.65 57.40
C ASP A 94 -8.98 -20.48 57.34
N VAL A 95 -8.23 -20.42 56.24
CA VAL A 95 -7.42 -19.27 55.90
C VAL A 95 -8.41 -18.23 55.42
N LYS A 96 -8.78 -17.29 56.31
CA LYS A 96 -9.42 -16.02 55.97
C LYS A 96 -8.66 -15.41 54.78
N CYS A 97 -9.13 -15.71 53.59
CA CYS A 97 -8.50 -15.26 52.37
C CYS A 97 -8.95 -13.81 52.23
N THR A 98 -8.11 -12.87 52.65
CA THR A 98 -8.23 -11.48 52.24
C THR A 98 -8.12 -11.50 50.72
N SER A 99 -9.29 -11.49 50.06
CA SER A 99 -9.42 -11.69 48.63
C SER A 99 -8.94 -10.44 47.91
N SER A 100 -7.62 -10.25 47.86
CA SER A 100 -7.05 -9.37 46.85
C SER A 100 -7.53 -9.87 45.49
N GLY A 101 -7.77 -8.99 44.53
CA GLY A 101 -8.17 -9.40 43.17
C GLY A 101 -7.17 -10.33 42.45
N PHE A 102 -6.01 -10.61 43.07
CA PHE A 102 -4.99 -11.57 42.67
C PHE A 102 -5.16 -12.99 43.25
N GLY A 103 -6.13 -13.22 44.13
CA GLY A 103 -6.24 -14.50 44.84
C GLY A 103 -4.95 -14.86 45.59
N PHE A 104 -4.51 -16.11 45.50
CA PHE A 104 -3.25 -16.57 46.11
C PHE A 104 -2.00 -15.90 45.53
N PHE A 105 -2.06 -15.42 44.30
CA PHE A 105 -0.96 -14.69 43.66
C PHE A 105 -0.64 -13.36 44.38
N GLY A 106 -1.64 -12.80 45.07
CA GLY A 106 -1.48 -11.58 45.87
C GLY A 106 -0.65 -11.81 47.13
N LYS A 107 -0.39 -13.07 47.50
CA LYS A 107 0.50 -13.43 48.60
C LYS A 107 1.98 -13.45 48.19
N MET A 108 2.28 -13.45 46.89
CA MET A 108 3.67 -13.38 46.42
C MET A 108 4.20 -11.93 46.52
N PRO A 109 5.49 -11.75 46.87
CA PRO A 109 6.17 -10.47 46.75
C PRO A 109 6.05 -9.88 45.35
N ALA A 110 5.79 -8.57 45.26
CA ALA A 110 5.53 -7.88 44.00
C ALA A 110 6.70 -8.01 42.99
N ASN A 111 7.94 -8.18 43.47
CA ASN A 111 9.12 -8.41 42.65
C ASN A 111 9.13 -9.78 41.96
N LEU A 112 8.46 -10.81 42.53
CA LEU A 112 8.38 -12.13 41.93
C LEU A 112 7.33 -12.21 40.81
N HIS A 113 6.33 -11.32 40.81
CA HIS A 113 5.29 -11.33 39.78
C HIS A 113 5.88 -11.18 38.38
N TRP A 114 6.87 -10.30 38.21
CA TRP A 114 7.53 -10.09 36.93
C TRP A 114 8.42 -11.26 36.51
N SER A 115 9.12 -11.91 37.46
CA SER A 115 9.89 -13.12 37.17
C SER A 115 9.00 -14.26 36.70
N VAL A 116 7.81 -14.41 37.31
CA VAL A 116 6.83 -15.41 36.87
C VAL A 116 6.31 -15.07 35.48
N PHE A 117 5.95 -13.81 35.21
CA PHE A 117 5.52 -13.42 33.86
C PHE A 117 6.61 -13.62 32.81
N ASP A 118 7.88 -13.39 33.13
CA ASP A 118 9.00 -13.60 32.22
C ASP A 118 9.22 -15.07 31.84
N GLY A 119 8.92 -15.99 32.78
CA GLY A 119 9.08 -17.43 32.57
C GLY A 119 7.87 -18.12 31.91
N ILE A 120 6.74 -17.44 31.79
CA ILE A 120 5.52 -17.99 31.17
C ILE A 120 5.51 -17.66 29.68
N ASP A 121 5.05 -18.62 28.86
CA ASP A 121 4.86 -18.41 27.42
C ASP A 121 3.84 -17.28 27.12
N VAL A 122 3.98 -16.62 25.98
CA VAL A 122 3.15 -15.46 25.65
C VAL A 122 1.67 -15.82 25.50
N LYS A 123 1.34 -17.05 25.08
CA LYS A 123 -0.04 -17.51 24.91
C LYS A 123 -0.77 -17.66 26.26
N CYS A 124 -0.06 -18.15 27.27
CA CYS A 124 -0.50 -18.23 28.64
C CYS A 124 -0.63 -16.82 29.24
N LEU A 125 0.29 -15.89 28.94
CA LEU A 125 0.12 -14.49 29.31
C LEU A 125 -1.14 -13.85 28.69
N CYS A 126 -1.45 -14.13 27.42
CA CYS A 126 -2.70 -13.70 26.79
C CYS A 126 -3.91 -14.24 27.56
N SER A 127 -3.89 -15.51 27.95
CA SER A 127 -4.97 -16.13 28.73
C SER A 127 -5.10 -15.48 30.10
N LEU A 128 -3.99 -15.26 30.80
CA LEU A 128 -3.96 -14.57 32.10
C LEU A 128 -4.52 -13.15 32.02
N ALA A 129 -4.22 -12.41 30.95
CA ALA A 129 -4.75 -11.06 30.70
C ALA A 129 -6.29 -11.00 30.69
N MET A 130 -6.93 -12.13 30.36
CA MET A 130 -8.38 -12.27 30.24
C MET A 130 -9.05 -12.82 31.50
N THR A 131 -8.30 -13.24 32.53
CA THR A 131 -8.85 -13.90 33.72
C THR A 131 -9.39 -12.95 34.78
N SER A 132 -8.68 -11.85 35.10
CA SER A 132 -9.12 -10.87 36.09
C SER A 132 -8.58 -9.47 35.81
N SER A 133 -9.31 -8.44 36.24
CA SER A 133 -8.89 -7.04 36.10
C SER A 133 -7.60 -6.71 36.86
N ALA A 134 -7.37 -7.39 38.00
CA ALA A 134 -6.18 -7.22 38.81
C ALA A 134 -4.95 -7.84 38.12
N LEU A 135 -5.06 -9.07 37.61
CA LEU A 135 -4.00 -9.74 36.85
C LEU A 135 -3.67 -8.97 35.58
N ASN A 136 -4.70 -8.54 34.83
CA ASN A 136 -4.52 -7.68 33.66
C ASN A 136 -3.77 -6.38 34.05
N SER A 137 -4.13 -5.75 35.17
CA SER A 137 -3.45 -4.53 35.63
C SER A 137 -1.97 -4.76 35.98
N ALA A 138 -1.59 -5.88 36.60
CA ALA A 138 -0.17 -6.19 36.81
C ALA A 138 0.54 -6.55 35.50
N LEU A 139 -0.13 -7.26 34.60
CA LEU A 139 0.42 -7.62 33.30
C LEU A 139 0.70 -6.38 32.45
N LEU A 140 -0.20 -5.40 32.43
CA LEU A 140 0.04 -4.11 31.76
C LEU A 140 1.22 -3.36 32.38
N LYS A 141 1.40 -3.41 33.70
CA LYS A 141 2.59 -2.84 34.36
C LYS A 141 3.87 -3.58 33.97
N TYR A 142 3.81 -4.90 33.82
CA TYR A 142 4.94 -5.70 33.32
C TYR A 142 5.27 -5.37 31.87
N ILE A 143 4.27 -5.31 30.99
CA ILE A 143 4.41 -4.89 29.58
C ILE A 143 5.05 -3.50 29.47
N ASP A 144 4.70 -2.59 30.39
CA ASP A 144 5.22 -1.23 30.45
C ASP A 144 6.63 -1.13 31.10
N SER A 145 7.19 -2.24 31.57
CA SER A 145 8.45 -2.31 32.32
C SER A 145 9.66 -2.61 31.43
N ARG A 146 10.87 -2.32 31.96
CA ARG A 146 12.14 -2.70 31.31
C ARG A 146 12.35 -4.21 31.23
N HIS A 147 11.75 -5.00 32.13
CA HIS A 147 11.87 -6.46 32.11
C HIS A 147 11.24 -7.04 30.84
N PHE A 148 10.06 -6.54 30.47
CA PHE A 148 9.41 -6.97 29.25
C PHE A 148 10.18 -6.53 28.00
N LEU A 149 10.73 -5.31 27.97
CA LEU A 149 11.57 -4.87 26.84
C LEU A 149 12.82 -5.74 26.68
N HIS A 150 13.46 -6.12 27.79
CA HIS A 150 14.57 -7.06 27.79
C HIS A 150 14.16 -8.43 27.25
N ARG A 151 12.98 -8.94 27.65
CA ARG A 151 12.41 -10.19 27.11
C ARG A 151 12.22 -10.12 25.60
N ILE A 152 11.61 -9.03 25.10
CA ILE A 152 11.43 -8.83 23.65
C ILE A 152 12.78 -8.91 22.95
N GLN A 153 13.78 -8.18 23.43
CA GLN A 153 15.11 -8.16 22.82
C GLN A 153 15.78 -9.55 22.83
N ARG A 154 15.64 -10.30 23.93
CA ARG A 154 16.17 -11.66 24.07
C ARG A 154 15.52 -12.63 23.08
N GLU A 155 14.19 -12.67 23.06
CA GLU A 155 13.43 -13.59 22.20
C GLU A 155 13.53 -13.19 20.72
N SER A 156 13.55 -11.89 20.40
CA SER A 156 13.75 -11.43 19.03
C SER A 156 15.13 -11.79 18.49
N LYS A 157 16.19 -11.62 19.29
CA LYS A 157 17.55 -12.02 18.88
C LYS A 157 17.63 -13.52 18.63
N ALA A 158 17.06 -14.34 19.50
CA ALA A 158 17.02 -15.78 19.32
C ALA A 158 16.28 -16.17 18.02
N PHE A 159 15.13 -15.53 17.75
CA PHE A 159 14.37 -15.73 16.52
C PHE A 159 15.21 -15.39 15.27
N PHE A 160 15.87 -14.23 15.24
CA PHE A 160 16.72 -13.83 14.10
C PHE A 160 17.94 -14.74 13.89
N MET A 161 18.52 -15.30 14.96
CA MET A 161 19.65 -16.24 14.82
C MET A 161 19.26 -17.57 14.18
N VAL A 162 17.99 -18.00 14.35
CA VAL A 162 17.48 -19.26 13.79
C VAL A 162 16.91 -19.07 12.38
N GLU A 163 16.19 -17.97 12.16
CA GLU A 163 15.43 -17.73 10.92
C GLU A 163 16.18 -16.91 9.86
N GLY A 164 17.18 -16.12 10.27
CA GLY A 164 17.73 -15.07 9.42
C GLY A 164 16.64 -14.10 8.93
N ASP A 165 16.70 -13.74 7.64
CA ASP A 165 15.70 -12.89 6.97
C ASP A 165 14.55 -13.68 6.33
N CYS A 166 14.34 -14.95 6.71
CA CYS A 166 13.24 -15.75 6.17
C CYS A 166 11.87 -15.19 6.58
N LYS A 167 11.12 -14.70 5.61
CA LYS A 167 9.80 -14.08 5.83
C LYS A 167 8.68 -15.08 6.09
N GLU A 168 8.91 -16.38 5.89
CA GLU A 168 7.87 -17.39 5.95
C GLU A 168 7.22 -17.54 7.31
N ARG A 169 7.98 -17.24 8.38
CA ARG A 169 7.53 -17.36 9.77
C ARG A 169 7.02 -16.06 10.38
N PHE A 170 7.06 -14.94 9.65
CA PHE A 170 6.49 -13.69 10.13
C PHE A 170 4.97 -13.82 10.29
N PHE A 171 4.42 -13.17 11.32
CA PHE A 171 2.99 -13.24 11.64
C PHE A 171 2.49 -14.65 11.99
N THR A 172 3.38 -15.51 12.51
CA THR A 172 3.03 -16.84 13.03
C THR A 172 3.28 -16.91 14.54
N THR A 173 2.86 -18.01 15.18
CA THR A 173 3.12 -18.25 16.61
C THR A 173 4.60 -18.39 16.97
N GLU A 174 5.47 -18.56 15.97
CA GLU A 174 6.92 -18.61 16.15
C GLU A 174 7.56 -17.22 16.15
N ASP A 175 6.89 -16.22 15.54
CA ASP A 175 7.36 -14.83 15.52
C ASP A 175 7.06 -14.15 16.88
N PRO A 176 8.08 -13.81 17.68
CA PRO A 176 7.86 -13.21 18.99
C PRO A 176 7.11 -11.87 18.88
N PHE A 177 7.33 -11.10 17.81
CA PHE A 177 6.63 -9.83 17.60
C PHE A 177 5.13 -10.01 17.34
N TYR A 178 4.75 -11.05 16.60
CA TYR A 178 3.34 -11.43 16.45
C TYR A 178 2.72 -11.81 17.80
N CYS A 179 3.43 -12.63 18.58
CA CYS A 179 2.99 -13.04 19.92
C CYS A 179 2.80 -11.82 20.85
N TYR A 180 3.72 -10.86 20.86
CA TYR A 180 3.58 -9.64 21.67
C TYR A 180 2.47 -8.70 21.19
N GLY A 181 2.23 -8.60 19.88
CA GLY A 181 1.06 -7.91 19.35
C GLY A 181 -0.26 -8.55 19.81
N THR A 182 -0.31 -9.90 19.84
CA THR A 182 -1.44 -10.65 20.38
C THR A 182 -1.62 -10.43 21.88
N LEU A 183 -0.53 -10.34 22.64
CA LEU A 183 -0.55 -10.03 24.06
C LEU A 183 -1.11 -8.63 24.34
N LEU A 184 -0.62 -7.61 23.63
CA LEU A 184 -1.15 -6.25 23.73
C LEU A 184 -2.64 -6.19 23.35
N LYS A 185 -3.04 -6.92 22.31
CA LYS A 185 -4.43 -7.03 21.89
C LYS A 185 -5.29 -7.64 22.99
N SER A 186 -4.86 -8.75 23.59
CA SER A 186 -5.57 -9.46 24.65
C SER A 186 -5.67 -8.63 25.93
N ALA A 187 -4.54 -8.08 26.40
CA ALA A 187 -4.49 -7.24 27.61
C ALA A 187 -5.33 -5.96 27.47
N SER A 188 -5.54 -5.48 26.25
CA SER A 188 -6.28 -4.23 26.00
C SER A 188 -7.70 -4.40 25.48
N VAL A 189 -8.20 -5.63 25.30
CA VAL A 189 -9.46 -5.89 24.58
C VAL A 189 -10.68 -5.25 25.23
N CYS A 190 -10.69 -5.13 26.57
CA CYS A 190 -11.79 -4.51 27.32
C CYS A 190 -11.70 -2.98 27.40
N PHE A 191 -10.68 -2.35 26.79
CA PHE A 191 -10.54 -0.90 26.81
C PHE A 191 -11.14 -0.25 25.57
N PRO A 192 -11.63 0.99 25.68
CA PRO A 192 -12.01 1.76 24.50
C PRO A 192 -10.79 2.00 23.60
N THR A 193 -11.03 2.11 22.30
CA THR A 193 -10.01 2.28 21.24
C THR A 193 -8.98 3.35 21.59
N LYS A 194 -9.42 4.50 22.11
CA LYS A 194 -8.54 5.61 22.53
C LYS A 194 -7.47 5.14 23.54
N LYS A 195 -7.87 4.37 24.55
CA LYS A 195 -6.95 3.85 25.58
C LYS A 195 -6.04 2.75 25.02
N ARG A 196 -6.56 1.89 24.13
CA ARG A 196 -5.74 0.88 23.42
C ARG A 196 -4.61 1.53 22.62
N ILE A 197 -4.92 2.61 21.90
CA ILE A 197 -3.94 3.41 21.15
C ILE A 197 -2.94 4.06 22.11
N THR A 198 -3.37 4.62 23.24
CA THR A 198 -2.42 5.18 24.23
C THR A 198 -1.45 4.13 24.76
N ILE A 199 -1.93 2.92 25.07
CA ILE A 199 -1.08 1.80 25.52
C ILE A 199 -0.04 1.46 24.44
N LEU A 200 -0.50 1.29 23.19
CA LEU A 200 0.35 0.99 22.04
C LEU A 200 1.43 2.05 21.81
N MET A 201 1.06 3.33 21.75
CA MET A 201 2.01 4.41 21.52
C MET A 201 3.00 4.58 22.68
N THR A 202 2.54 4.38 23.93
CA THR A 202 3.44 4.40 25.10
C THR A 202 4.47 3.26 25.01
N PHE A 203 4.01 2.07 24.65
CA PHE A 203 4.87 0.91 24.45
C PHE A 203 5.89 1.15 23.32
N PHE A 204 5.45 1.63 22.15
CA PHE A 204 6.34 1.92 21.01
C PHE A 204 7.40 2.94 21.34
N ARG A 205 7.04 4.04 22.01
CA ARG A 205 8.03 5.03 22.44
C ARG A 205 9.12 4.39 23.30
N LYS A 206 8.73 3.61 24.32
CA LYS A 206 9.68 2.93 25.20
C LYS A 206 10.52 1.88 24.48
N ALA A 207 9.91 1.11 23.57
CA ALA A 207 10.60 0.08 22.82
C ALA A 207 11.62 0.68 21.84
N LEU A 208 11.28 1.79 21.18
CA LEU A 208 12.22 2.55 20.34
C LEU A 208 13.36 3.14 21.18
N ASP A 209 13.06 3.75 22.34
CA ASP A 209 14.07 4.27 23.26
C ASP A 209 15.00 3.16 23.79
N TYR A 210 14.52 1.91 23.84
CA TYR A 210 15.29 0.73 24.26
C TYR A 210 16.08 0.08 23.12
N GLY A 211 15.86 0.49 21.87
CA GLY A 211 16.54 -0.06 20.69
C GLY A 211 15.88 -1.32 20.09
N ILE A 212 14.58 -1.51 20.27
CA ILE A 212 13.82 -2.54 19.55
C ILE A 212 13.60 -2.10 18.09
N GLU A 213 13.83 -3.01 17.15
CA GLU A 213 13.78 -2.71 15.72
C GLU A 213 12.37 -2.35 15.21
N CYS A 214 12.29 -1.33 14.35
CA CYS A 214 11.04 -0.82 13.78
C CYS A 214 10.27 -1.88 12.98
N ARG A 215 10.98 -2.80 12.31
CA ARG A 215 10.35 -3.89 11.54
C ARG A 215 9.56 -4.83 12.45
N GLY A 216 10.11 -5.21 13.59
CA GLY A 216 9.41 -6.03 14.58
C GLY A 216 8.27 -5.26 15.26
N LEU A 217 8.49 -3.98 15.59
CA LEU A 217 7.42 -3.12 16.11
C LEU A 217 6.26 -2.95 15.13
N GLY A 218 6.52 -2.90 13.83
CA GLY A 218 5.47 -2.90 12.83
C GLY A 218 4.65 -4.20 12.85
N ARG A 219 5.28 -5.37 13.03
CA ARG A 219 4.52 -6.63 13.19
C ARG A 219 3.66 -6.63 14.46
N ILE A 220 4.14 -6.04 15.55
CA ILE A 220 3.31 -5.79 16.76
C ILE A 220 2.13 -4.88 16.42
N LEU A 221 2.36 -3.77 15.69
CA LEU A 221 1.32 -2.81 15.27
C LEU A 221 0.20 -3.51 14.50
N HIS A 222 0.57 -4.19 13.41
CA HIS A 222 -0.37 -4.87 12.52
C HIS A 222 -1.12 -5.97 13.27
N THR A 223 -0.42 -6.79 14.07
CA THR A 223 -1.07 -7.85 14.86
C THR A 223 -2.05 -7.29 15.89
N MET A 224 -1.69 -6.20 16.58
CA MET A 224 -2.60 -5.58 17.55
C MET A 224 -3.86 -4.99 16.88
N CYS A 225 -3.68 -4.39 15.71
CA CYS A 225 -4.75 -3.77 14.91
C CYS A 225 -5.52 -4.76 14.05
N SER A 226 -5.10 -6.02 14.00
CA SER A 226 -5.77 -7.03 13.17
C SER A 226 -7.26 -7.12 13.48
N ASN A 227 -8.11 -7.20 12.46
CA ASN A 227 -9.57 -7.22 12.57
C ASN A 227 -10.20 -5.98 13.24
N TRP A 228 -9.48 -4.87 13.40
CA TRP A 228 -10.10 -3.61 13.80
C TRP A 228 -10.83 -2.99 12.61
N ALA A 229 -11.87 -2.19 12.89
CA ALA A 229 -12.50 -1.42 11.83
C ALA A 229 -11.52 -0.39 11.26
N PHE A 230 -11.57 -0.12 9.95
CA PHE A 230 -10.68 0.86 9.31
C PHE A 230 -10.75 2.26 9.93
N SER A 231 -11.92 2.65 10.47
CA SER A 231 -12.10 3.91 11.19
C SER A 231 -11.33 3.97 12.51
N GLU A 232 -11.04 2.82 13.13
CA GLU A 232 -10.20 2.70 14.30
C GLU A 232 -8.71 2.68 13.92
N CYS A 233 -8.35 1.93 12.87
CA CYS A 233 -6.99 1.92 12.35
C CYS A 233 -6.55 3.33 11.89
N LYS A 234 -7.46 4.15 11.35
CA LYS A 234 -7.17 5.54 11.03
C LYS A 234 -6.72 6.34 12.25
N LYS A 235 -7.35 6.13 13.41
CA LYS A 235 -6.95 6.79 14.67
C LYS A 235 -5.55 6.36 15.12
N VAL A 236 -5.13 5.15 14.77
CA VAL A 236 -3.76 4.66 15.02
C VAL A 236 -2.77 5.41 14.15
N ILE A 237 -3.04 5.58 12.86
CA ILE A 237 -2.22 6.41 11.95
C ILE A 237 -2.09 7.84 12.47
N ASP A 238 -3.21 8.47 12.83
CA ASP A 238 -3.23 9.83 13.38
C ASP A 238 -2.36 9.90 14.65
N ALA A 239 -2.43 8.88 15.50
CA ALA A 239 -1.61 8.80 16.71
C ALA A 239 -0.12 8.59 16.40
N VAL A 240 0.26 7.81 15.39
CA VAL A 240 1.66 7.65 14.96
C VAL A 240 2.22 8.98 14.43
N LEU A 241 1.44 9.69 13.60
CA LEU A 241 1.79 11.01 13.07
C LEU A 241 2.05 12.02 14.21
N LEU A 242 1.18 12.04 15.23
CA LEU A 242 1.32 12.92 16.39
C LEU A 242 2.45 12.50 17.34
N SER A 243 2.58 11.20 17.64
CA SER A 243 3.48 10.68 18.68
C SER A 243 4.96 10.78 18.29
N THR A 244 5.26 10.92 17.00
CA THR A 244 6.62 11.03 16.49
C THR A 244 7.19 12.44 16.60
N LYS A 245 6.64 13.27 17.50
CA LYS A 245 6.97 14.71 17.65
C LYS A 245 6.86 15.48 16.33
N GLY A 246 5.91 15.07 15.47
CA GLY A 246 5.75 15.63 14.13
C GLY A 246 6.88 15.30 13.15
N ARG A 247 7.81 14.37 13.46
CA ARG A 247 8.90 13.98 12.54
C ARG A 247 8.37 13.44 11.22
N LEU A 248 7.40 12.53 11.27
CA LEU A 248 6.79 12.00 10.05
C LEU A 248 6.06 13.11 9.28
N GLU A 249 5.31 13.97 9.97
CA GLU A 249 4.65 15.12 9.34
C GLU A 249 5.64 16.09 8.69
N HIS A 250 6.79 16.33 9.33
CA HIS A 250 7.87 17.16 8.80
C HIS A 250 8.52 16.53 7.56
N ILE A 251 8.75 15.22 7.59
CA ILE A 251 9.21 14.45 6.43
C ILE A 251 8.22 14.61 5.27
N LEU A 252 6.93 14.37 5.52
CA LEU A 252 5.87 14.49 4.52
C LEU A 252 5.79 15.91 3.94
N LYS A 253 5.87 16.95 4.78
CA LYS A 253 5.92 18.35 4.34
C LYS A 253 7.16 18.68 3.53
N LYS A 254 8.32 18.15 3.90
CA LYS A 254 9.56 18.31 3.13
C LYS A 254 9.44 17.68 1.75
N ILE A 255 8.82 16.50 1.66
CA ILE A 255 8.57 15.82 0.38
C ILE A 255 7.63 16.64 -0.50
N GLU A 256 6.54 17.15 0.08
CA GLU A 256 5.57 17.97 -0.66
C GLU A 256 6.20 19.25 -1.21
N ASN A 257 7.06 19.91 -0.43
CA ASN A 257 7.67 21.18 -0.81
C ASN A 257 8.97 21.04 -1.62
N SER A 258 9.59 19.87 -1.66
CA SER A 258 10.83 19.68 -2.40
C SER A 258 10.60 19.59 -3.90
N ARG A 259 11.48 20.25 -4.66
CA ARG A 259 11.53 20.15 -6.13
C ARG A 259 12.28 18.91 -6.62
N SER A 260 13.16 18.34 -5.79
CA SER A 260 13.93 17.13 -6.11
C SER A 260 13.97 16.17 -4.92
N ILE A 261 13.78 14.88 -5.18
CA ILE A 261 13.89 13.82 -4.17
C ILE A 261 15.37 13.53 -3.85
N GLU A 262 16.30 13.77 -4.79
CA GLU A 262 17.73 13.49 -4.64
C GLU A 262 18.36 14.28 -3.48
N THR A 263 17.84 15.48 -3.19
CA THR A 263 18.29 16.33 -2.09
C THR A 263 17.73 15.90 -0.72
N LEU A 264 16.88 14.86 -0.68
CA LEU A 264 16.20 14.37 0.52
C LEU A 264 16.81 13.07 1.06
N SER A 265 18.06 12.74 0.74
CA SER A 265 18.72 11.48 1.15
C SER A 265 18.53 11.11 2.63
N GLU A 266 18.77 12.05 3.55
CA GLU A 266 18.58 11.82 5.01
C GLU A 266 17.11 11.54 5.36
N VAL A 267 16.19 12.29 4.76
CA VAL A 267 14.74 12.16 4.95
C VAL A 267 14.24 10.81 4.43
N ILE A 268 14.76 10.37 3.28
CA ILE A 268 14.46 9.07 2.69
C ILE A 268 14.97 7.95 3.57
N THR A 269 16.20 8.06 4.05
CA THR A 269 16.83 7.06 4.93
C THR A 269 16.05 6.92 6.23
N GLU A 270 15.67 8.04 6.85
CA GLU A 270 14.84 8.05 8.04
C GLU A 270 13.46 7.41 7.77
N PHE A 271 12.82 7.77 6.66
CA PHE A 271 11.52 7.24 6.27
C PHE A 271 11.57 5.72 6.02
N ARG A 272 12.54 5.25 5.24
CA ARG A 272 12.74 3.83 4.92
C ARG A 272 13.23 3.01 6.11
N GLY A 273 14.02 3.60 7.00
CA GLY A 273 14.55 2.92 8.18
C GLY A 273 13.57 2.83 9.35
N THR A 274 12.68 3.82 9.50
CA THR A 274 11.81 3.93 10.67
C THR A 274 10.34 3.72 10.33
N PHE A 275 9.80 4.54 9.42
CA PHE A 275 8.35 4.63 9.21
C PHE A 275 7.82 3.54 8.28
N LEU A 276 8.56 3.22 7.22
CA LEU A 276 8.20 2.15 6.29
C LEU A 276 8.10 0.78 6.99
N PRO A 277 9.09 0.32 7.79
CA PRO A 277 9.00 -0.97 8.47
C PRO A 277 7.93 -0.98 9.56
N LEU A 278 7.69 0.17 10.20
CA LEU A 278 6.64 0.31 11.21
C LEU A 278 5.25 0.21 10.61
N LEU A 279 4.99 0.89 9.47
CA LEU A 279 3.64 1.04 8.92
C LEU A 279 3.27 0.02 7.83
N LEU A 280 4.24 -0.54 7.12
CA LEU A 280 4.01 -1.42 5.96
C LEU A 280 4.63 -2.82 6.08
N SER A 281 5.06 -3.24 7.29
CA SER A 281 5.55 -4.62 7.50
C SER A 281 4.45 -5.68 7.38
N GLY A 282 3.18 -5.27 7.44
CA GLY A 282 2.01 -6.14 7.20
C GLY A 282 1.93 -6.72 5.79
N ARG A 283 2.78 -6.29 4.83
CA ARG A 283 2.83 -6.90 3.48
C ARG A 283 3.05 -8.41 3.51
N ASP A 284 3.85 -8.88 4.48
CA ASP A 284 4.22 -10.29 4.59
C ASP A 284 3.21 -11.09 5.46
N ALA A 285 2.09 -10.48 5.88
CA ALA A 285 1.07 -11.13 6.70
C ALA A 285 0.22 -12.12 5.89
N LYS A 286 0.13 -13.37 6.36
CA LYS A 286 -0.61 -14.45 5.68
C LYS A 286 -1.94 -14.83 6.37
N TYR A 287 -2.37 -14.07 7.37
CA TYR A 287 -3.66 -14.32 8.04
C TYR A 287 -4.85 -13.78 7.23
N GLU A 288 -6.04 -14.32 7.49
CA GLU A 288 -7.28 -13.89 6.83
C GLU A 288 -7.51 -12.37 7.00
N GLY A 289 -7.70 -11.67 5.88
CA GLY A 289 -7.86 -10.21 5.87
C GLY A 289 -6.55 -9.41 5.84
N GLY A 290 -5.38 -10.06 5.92
CA GLY A 290 -4.06 -9.40 5.87
C GLY A 290 -3.86 -8.51 4.63
N ASP A 291 -4.29 -8.98 3.45
CA ASP A 291 -4.21 -8.20 2.20
C ASP A 291 -5.03 -6.90 2.26
N ALA A 292 -6.23 -6.97 2.85
CA ALA A 292 -7.12 -5.82 2.99
C ALA A 292 -6.54 -4.81 4.00
N GLU A 293 -5.93 -5.30 5.08
CA GLU A 293 -5.21 -4.48 6.04
C GLU A 293 -4.00 -3.82 5.38
N TYR A 294 -3.17 -4.57 4.63
CA TYR A 294 -2.03 -4.00 3.92
C TYR A 294 -2.47 -2.90 2.94
N ALA A 295 -3.55 -3.13 2.18
CA ALA A 295 -4.12 -2.13 1.29
C ALA A 295 -4.59 -0.88 2.05
N PHE A 296 -5.16 -1.05 3.25
CA PHE A 296 -5.52 0.06 4.13
C PHE A 296 -4.29 0.85 4.59
N TRP A 297 -3.24 0.18 5.09
CA TRP A 297 -2.04 0.84 5.60
C TRP A 297 -1.30 1.58 4.49
N LEU A 298 -1.17 0.98 3.31
CA LEU A 298 -0.60 1.64 2.13
C LEU A 298 -1.44 2.85 1.71
N SER A 299 -2.76 2.70 1.62
CA SER A 299 -3.68 3.80 1.32
C SER A 299 -3.57 4.95 2.34
N ALA A 300 -3.49 4.64 3.63
CA ALA A 300 -3.38 5.64 4.68
C ALA A 300 -2.07 6.43 4.57
N VAL A 301 -0.94 5.76 4.32
CA VAL A 301 0.36 6.42 4.10
C VAL A 301 0.31 7.33 2.87
N MET A 302 -0.23 6.83 1.76
CA MET A 302 -0.36 7.61 0.53
C MET A 302 -1.28 8.83 0.71
N ARG A 303 -2.34 8.71 1.52
CA ARG A 303 -3.28 9.80 1.81
C ARG A 303 -2.78 10.80 2.85
N CYS A 304 -1.63 10.58 3.47
CA CYS A 304 -0.97 11.60 4.29
C CYS A 304 -0.60 12.85 3.47
N SER A 305 -0.51 12.73 2.14
CA SER A 305 -0.37 13.84 1.21
C SER A 305 -1.51 13.79 0.17
N PRO A 306 -2.34 14.83 0.03
CA PRO A 306 -3.53 14.78 -0.83
C PRO A 306 -3.22 14.98 -2.32
N LYS A 307 -2.06 15.55 -2.67
CA LYS A 307 -1.69 15.87 -4.05
C LYS A 307 -1.03 14.68 -4.73
N ALA A 308 -1.42 14.40 -5.98
CA ALA A 308 -0.85 13.33 -6.81
C ALA A 308 0.69 13.45 -6.94
N GLU A 309 1.22 14.67 -7.06
CA GLU A 309 2.68 14.92 -7.10
C GLU A 309 3.40 14.47 -5.82
N ALA A 310 2.82 14.72 -4.64
CA ALA A 310 3.42 14.27 -3.39
C ALA A 310 3.27 12.75 -3.22
N GLN A 311 2.16 12.19 -3.69
CA GLN A 311 1.90 10.75 -3.70
C GLN A 311 2.87 10.01 -4.62
N SER A 312 3.20 10.54 -5.81
CA SER A 312 4.18 9.91 -6.69
C SER A 312 5.59 9.90 -6.08
N LYS A 313 5.99 11.01 -5.43
CA LYS A 313 7.24 11.08 -4.66
C LYS A 313 7.25 10.05 -3.52
N LEU A 314 6.16 9.93 -2.77
CA LEU A 314 6.02 8.92 -1.72
C LEU A 314 6.11 7.50 -2.27
N LEU A 315 5.47 7.21 -3.40
CA LEU A 315 5.52 5.90 -4.02
C LEU A 315 6.97 5.52 -4.40
N MET A 316 7.73 6.46 -4.97
CA MET A 316 9.15 6.25 -5.24
C MET A 316 9.96 6.06 -3.95
N MET A 317 9.64 6.78 -2.88
CA MET A 317 10.30 6.58 -1.59
C MET A 317 10.00 5.23 -0.96
N LEU A 318 8.83 4.68 -1.21
CA LEU A 318 8.44 3.37 -0.68
C LEU A 318 9.06 2.26 -1.51
N PHE A 319 8.92 2.31 -2.84
CA PHE A 319 9.16 1.16 -3.73
C PHE A 319 10.14 1.42 -4.87
N GLY A 320 10.67 2.64 -4.97
CA GLY A 320 11.65 3.00 -5.98
C GLY A 320 13.01 2.31 -5.80
N PRO A 321 13.78 2.15 -6.88
CA PRO A 321 15.10 1.53 -6.84
C PRO A 321 16.06 2.33 -5.96
N VAL A 322 16.99 1.64 -5.32
CA VAL A 322 18.08 2.24 -4.52
C VAL A 322 19.41 2.05 -5.21
N THR A 323 20.28 3.06 -5.11
CA THR A 323 21.70 2.90 -5.43
C THR A 323 22.36 1.97 -4.41
N SER A 324 23.05 0.95 -4.89
CA SER A 324 23.67 -0.08 -4.04
C SER A 324 24.68 0.47 -3.02
N HIS A 325 25.29 1.63 -3.29
CA HIS A 325 26.36 2.21 -2.48
C HIS A 325 25.88 3.19 -1.41
N SER A 326 24.77 3.91 -1.65
CA SER A 326 24.31 4.98 -0.76
C SER A 326 22.91 4.75 -0.19
N GLY A 327 22.18 3.73 -0.65
CA GLY A 327 20.79 3.48 -0.23
C GLY A 327 19.82 4.59 -0.65
N THR A 328 20.29 5.55 -1.46
CA THR A 328 19.49 6.66 -1.97
C THR A 328 18.62 6.20 -3.13
N ILE A 329 17.46 6.81 -3.29
CA ILE A 329 16.58 6.52 -4.42
C ILE A 329 17.27 6.89 -5.72
N ASN A 330 17.37 5.93 -6.64
CA ASN A 330 17.87 6.18 -7.98
C ASN A 330 16.71 6.52 -8.92
N TRP A 331 16.18 7.75 -8.83
CA TRP A 331 15.11 8.18 -9.72
C TRP A 331 15.55 8.17 -11.18
N ARG A 332 16.75 8.69 -11.45
CA ARG A 332 17.31 8.84 -12.79
C ARG A 332 17.45 7.55 -13.56
N LEU A 333 17.52 6.40 -12.89
CA LEU A 333 17.45 5.09 -13.55
C LEU A 333 16.28 5.02 -14.56
N PHE A 334 15.12 5.57 -14.22
CA PHE A 334 13.97 5.51 -15.10
C PHE A 334 13.99 6.55 -16.22
N CYS A 335 14.77 7.63 -16.08
CA CYS A 335 14.88 8.70 -17.08
C CYS A 335 16.01 8.43 -18.08
N ASP A 336 17.17 8.05 -17.57
CA ASP A 336 18.42 7.99 -18.33
C ASP A 336 18.63 6.62 -19.00
N GLU A 337 18.00 5.57 -18.47
CA GLU A 337 18.18 4.19 -18.93
C GLU A 337 16.85 3.56 -19.33
N THR A 338 16.90 2.66 -20.31
CA THR A 338 15.77 1.77 -20.65
C THR A 338 16.02 0.40 -20.06
N ILE A 339 15.09 -0.09 -19.23
CA ILE A 339 15.23 -1.38 -18.57
C ILE A 339 14.90 -2.50 -19.57
N MET A 340 15.92 -3.18 -20.10
CA MET A 340 15.72 -4.07 -21.25
C MET A 340 15.22 -5.48 -20.87
N THR A 341 15.51 -5.96 -19.66
CA THR A 341 15.20 -7.34 -19.26
C THR A 341 14.01 -7.44 -18.32
N TYR A 342 13.24 -8.54 -18.42
CA TYR A 342 12.13 -8.82 -17.51
C TYR A 342 12.60 -8.87 -16.03
N ASN A 343 13.73 -9.50 -15.75
CA ASN A 343 14.25 -9.66 -14.38
C ASN A 343 14.63 -8.32 -13.73
N GLU A 344 15.23 -7.40 -14.50
CA GLU A 344 15.52 -6.05 -13.99
C GLU A 344 14.23 -5.26 -13.79
N ALA A 345 13.30 -5.33 -14.75
CA ALA A 345 12.00 -4.65 -14.65
C ALA A 345 11.18 -5.19 -13.46
N GLU A 346 11.25 -6.49 -13.20
CA GLU A 346 10.63 -7.14 -12.05
C GLU A 346 11.21 -6.66 -10.71
N LYS A 347 12.51 -6.36 -10.65
CA LYS A 347 13.15 -5.86 -9.43
C LYS A 347 12.96 -4.36 -9.22
N THR A 348 12.80 -3.59 -10.30
CA THR A 348 12.84 -2.12 -10.26
C THR A 348 11.46 -1.48 -10.44
N ILE A 349 10.69 -1.90 -11.46
CA ILE A 349 9.40 -1.30 -11.83
C ILE A 349 8.24 -2.03 -11.15
N LYS A 350 8.25 -3.37 -11.12
CA LYS A 350 7.14 -4.15 -10.57
C LYS A 350 6.79 -3.80 -9.12
N PRO A 351 7.72 -3.46 -8.21
CA PRO A 351 7.35 -3.03 -6.85
C PRO A 351 6.44 -1.78 -6.83
N LEU A 352 6.67 -0.83 -7.74
CA LEU A 352 5.79 0.34 -7.91
C LEU A 352 4.41 -0.10 -8.46
N SER A 353 4.43 -0.99 -9.44
CA SER A 353 3.22 -1.53 -10.09
C SER A 353 2.33 -2.34 -9.14
N ASP A 354 2.94 -3.19 -8.30
CA ASP A 354 2.27 -3.97 -7.26
C ASP A 354 1.57 -3.05 -6.26
N ALA A 355 2.23 -1.96 -5.84
CA ALA A 355 1.65 -0.99 -4.93
C ALA A 355 0.43 -0.28 -5.54
N LEU A 356 0.51 0.13 -6.81
CA LEU A 356 -0.63 0.71 -7.53
C LEU A 356 -1.79 -0.29 -7.64
N THR A 357 -1.48 -1.56 -7.92
CA THR A 357 -2.47 -2.66 -7.98
C THR A 357 -3.18 -2.85 -6.65
N VAL A 358 -2.43 -2.85 -5.54
CA VAL A 358 -3.00 -2.93 -4.18
C VAL A 358 -3.93 -1.74 -3.91
N LEU A 359 -3.54 -0.53 -4.29
CA LEU A 359 -4.41 0.65 -4.14
C LEU A 359 -5.69 0.52 -4.96
N MET A 360 -5.65 0.08 -6.21
CA MET A 360 -6.87 -0.11 -7.03
C MET A 360 -7.82 -1.17 -6.46
N ARG A 361 -7.28 -2.23 -5.84
CA ARG A 361 -8.10 -3.28 -5.20
C ARG A 361 -8.91 -2.77 -4.02
N THR A 362 -8.58 -1.60 -3.46
CA THR A 362 -9.35 -1.00 -2.34
C THR A 362 -10.82 -0.78 -2.66
N LYS A 363 -11.19 -0.58 -3.94
CA LYS A 363 -12.60 -0.46 -4.38
C LYS A 363 -13.41 -1.75 -4.18
N GLN A 364 -12.74 -2.90 -4.12
CA GLN A 364 -13.37 -4.21 -3.95
C GLN A 364 -13.49 -4.61 -2.47
N ILE A 365 -12.88 -3.85 -1.55
CA ILE A 365 -12.90 -4.15 -0.12
C ILE A 365 -14.13 -3.51 0.52
N ALA A 366 -14.99 -4.34 1.11
CA ALA A 366 -16.20 -3.89 1.78
C ALA A 366 -15.89 -2.94 2.95
N GLY A 367 -16.62 -1.82 3.02
CA GLY A 367 -16.45 -0.82 4.09
C GLY A 367 -15.14 -0.04 4.04
N PHE A 368 -14.35 -0.13 2.96
CA PHE A 368 -13.10 0.60 2.83
C PHE A 368 -13.32 2.12 2.80
N PRO A 369 -12.63 2.90 3.64
CA PRO A 369 -12.80 4.35 3.66
C PRO A 369 -12.13 4.99 2.45
N ASN A 370 -12.89 5.74 1.64
CA ASN A 370 -12.39 6.46 0.46
C ASN A 370 -11.55 5.53 -0.45
N PRO A 371 -12.18 4.54 -1.10
CA PRO A 371 -11.47 3.66 -2.03
C PRO A 371 -10.82 4.46 -3.16
N TRP A 372 -9.67 4.00 -3.62
CA TRP A 372 -8.99 4.61 -4.76
C TRP A 372 -9.74 4.25 -6.04
N ASN A 373 -9.97 5.25 -6.87
CA ASN A 373 -10.51 5.04 -8.21
C ASN A 373 -9.38 5.03 -9.25
N GLN A 374 -9.70 4.59 -10.46
CA GLN A 374 -8.74 4.51 -11.56
C GLN A 374 -8.14 5.87 -11.94
N HIS A 375 -8.88 6.97 -11.79
CA HIS A 375 -8.38 8.32 -12.06
C HIS A 375 -7.40 8.80 -11.00
N ASP A 376 -7.64 8.51 -9.71
CA ASP A 376 -6.71 8.84 -8.64
C ASP A 376 -5.34 8.20 -8.90
N ILE A 377 -5.36 6.92 -9.28
CA ILE A 377 -4.16 6.14 -9.58
C ILE A 377 -3.49 6.59 -10.87
N PHE A 378 -4.28 6.86 -11.92
CA PHE A 378 -3.76 7.41 -13.17
C PHE A 378 -3.04 8.75 -12.96
N ASN A 379 -3.61 9.65 -12.16
CA ASN A 379 -2.97 10.92 -11.82
C ASN A 379 -1.63 10.74 -11.08
N ILE A 380 -1.54 9.76 -10.17
CA ILE A 380 -0.27 9.42 -9.52
C ILE A 380 0.72 8.92 -10.56
N VAL A 381 0.30 8.06 -11.49
CA VAL A 381 1.16 7.47 -12.52
C VAL A 381 1.68 8.51 -13.51
N GLU A 382 0.84 9.46 -13.92
CA GLU A 382 1.27 10.59 -14.75
C GLU A 382 2.31 11.42 -13.97
N GLU A 383 2.03 11.85 -12.73
CA GLU A 383 3.01 12.58 -11.92
C GLU A 383 4.30 11.78 -11.64
N LEU A 384 4.20 10.45 -11.47
CA LEU A 384 5.32 9.54 -11.24
C LEU A 384 6.21 9.41 -12.47
N SER A 385 5.64 9.35 -13.66
CA SER A 385 6.40 9.16 -14.89
C SER A 385 6.95 10.47 -15.46
N THR A 386 6.59 11.62 -14.88
CA THR A 386 6.90 12.94 -15.44
C THR A 386 7.66 13.88 -14.50
N THR A 387 7.68 13.59 -13.21
CA THR A 387 8.24 14.48 -12.18
C THR A 387 9.29 13.75 -11.35
N PRO A 388 10.54 14.25 -11.21
CA PRO A 388 11.02 15.56 -11.67
C PRO A 388 11.27 15.65 -13.18
N GLU A 389 11.61 14.55 -13.83
CA GLU A 389 11.88 14.47 -15.27
C GLU A 389 11.10 13.29 -15.87
N PRO A 390 10.73 13.38 -17.17
CA PRO A 390 10.07 12.29 -17.86
C PRO A 390 10.92 11.01 -17.86
N TRP A 391 10.28 9.89 -17.56
CA TRP A 391 10.91 8.58 -17.73
C TRP A 391 11.19 8.30 -19.21
N ALA A 392 12.02 7.30 -19.49
CA ALA A 392 12.03 6.64 -20.79
C ALA A 392 10.64 6.04 -21.05
N PHE A 393 10.18 6.12 -22.30
CA PHE A 393 8.83 5.72 -22.68
C PHE A 393 8.57 4.24 -22.41
N GLU A 394 9.57 3.42 -22.66
CA GLU A 394 9.59 1.98 -22.42
C GLU A 394 9.37 1.67 -20.94
N ASN A 395 10.00 2.41 -20.03
CA ASN A 395 9.83 2.22 -18.59
C ASN A 395 8.40 2.54 -18.13
N PHE A 396 7.79 3.58 -18.70
CA PHE A 396 6.37 3.87 -18.49
C PHE A 396 5.48 2.73 -19.03
N ALA A 397 5.77 2.23 -20.23
CA ALA A 397 5.02 1.11 -20.80
C ALA A 397 5.17 -0.18 -19.95
N PHE A 398 6.36 -0.45 -19.39
CA PHE A 398 6.59 -1.58 -18.48
C PHE A 398 5.78 -1.47 -17.20
N LEU A 399 5.67 -0.28 -16.62
CA LEU A 399 4.83 -0.06 -15.45
C LEU A 399 3.38 -0.48 -15.72
N LEU A 400 2.87 -0.15 -16.91
CA LEU A 400 1.52 -0.51 -17.36
C LEU A 400 1.39 -2.00 -17.71
N LEU A 401 2.43 -2.64 -18.26
CA LEU A 401 2.42 -4.09 -18.50
C LEU A 401 2.39 -4.89 -17.19
N PHE A 402 3.06 -4.42 -16.13
CA PHE A 402 2.94 -5.02 -14.80
C PHE A 402 1.60 -4.69 -14.11
N CYS A 403 0.88 -3.65 -14.58
CA CYS A 403 -0.43 -3.27 -14.06
C CYS A 403 -1.44 -3.05 -15.20
N PRO A 404 -1.91 -4.12 -15.86
CA PRO A 404 -2.71 -4.03 -17.08
C PRO A 404 -4.05 -3.28 -16.92
N SER A 405 -4.57 -3.18 -15.69
CA SER A 405 -5.80 -2.42 -15.40
C SER A 405 -5.67 -0.91 -15.62
N LEU A 406 -4.45 -0.39 -15.77
CA LEU A 406 -4.19 1.02 -16.10
C LEU A 406 -4.08 1.28 -17.61
N ILE A 407 -3.79 0.25 -18.42
CA ILE A 407 -3.68 0.38 -19.88
C ILE A 407 -4.93 1.04 -20.50
N PRO A 408 -6.18 0.66 -20.15
CA PRO A 408 -7.36 1.25 -20.78
C PRO A 408 -7.47 2.75 -20.51
N ILE A 409 -7.25 3.16 -19.25
CA ILE A 409 -7.35 4.58 -18.87
C ILE A 409 -6.23 5.37 -19.56
N SER A 410 -5.00 4.86 -19.55
CA SER A 410 -3.87 5.53 -20.18
C SER A 410 -4.05 5.72 -21.69
N LEU A 411 -4.56 4.71 -22.40
CA LEU A 411 -4.85 4.78 -23.83
C LEU A 411 -6.02 5.73 -24.13
N THR A 412 -7.15 5.55 -23.45
CA THR A 412 -8.34 6.39 -23.66
C THR A 412 -8.03 7.86 -23.39
N ALA A 413 -7.36 8.15 -22.27
CA ALA A 413 -6.90 9.48 -21.92
C ALA A 413 -6.09 10.13 -23.06
N ARG A 414 -5.07 9.44 -23.58
CA ARG A 414 -4.22 9.95 -24.68
C ARG A 414 -5.02 10.15 -25.98
N LEU A 415 -5.88 9.20 -26.33
CA LEU A 415 -6.67 9.25 -27.56
C LEU A 415 -7.72 10.37 -27.56
N GLU A 416 -8.34 10.66 -26.41
CA GLU A 416 -9.29 11.76 -26.25
C GLU A 416 -8.60 13.13 -26.28
N ASN A 417 -7.33 13.21 -25.87
CA ASN A 417 -6.59 14.46 -25.74
C ASN A 417 -5.60 14.71 -26.88
N ASN A 418 -5.85 14.11 -28.05
CA ASN A 418 -5.07 14.28 -29.29
C ASN A 418 -3.60 13.82 -29.18
N TYR A 419 -3.31 12.87 -28.29
CA TYR A 419 -2.03 12.17 -28.17
C TYR A 419 -2.10 10.78 -28.80
N ALA A 420 -2.79 10.66 -29.94
CA ALA A 420 -3.00 9.38 -30.61
C ALA A 420 -1.70 8.72 -31.09
N GLY A 421 -0.69 9.52 -31.46
CA GLY A 421 0.66 9.02 -31.77
C GLY A 421 1.34 8.38 -30.56
N GLU A 422 1.19 8.96 -29.36
CA GLU A 422 1.72 8.38 -28.12
C GLU A 422 0.99 7.08 -27.77
N ALA A 423 -0.34 7.04 -27.89
CA ALA A 423 -1.12 5.82 -27.72
C ALA A 423 -0.70 4.71 -28.71
N CYS A 424 -0.41 5.07 -29.96
CA CYS A 424 0.09 4.16 -30.98
C CYS A 424 1.47 3.60 -30.60
N MET A 425 2.39 4.47 -30.15
CA MET A 425 3.69 4.04 -29.63
C MET A 425 3.53 3.09 -28.44
N MET A 426 2.60 3.36 -27.51
CA MET A 426 2.36 2.48 -26.36
C MET A 426 1.97 1.08 -26.84
N PHE A 427 1.06 0.98 -27.81
CA PHE A 427 0.64 -0.31 -28.38
C PHE A 427 1.81 -1.09 -28.97
N HIS A 428 2.66 -0.45 -29.78
CA HIS A 428 3.84 -1.10 -30.34
C HIS A 428 4.86 -1.51 -29.27
N THR A 429 5.08 -0.67 -28.26
CA THR A 429 5.96 -1.00 -27.14
C THR A 429 5.42 -2.19 -26.35
N PHE A 430 4.11 -2.25 -26.06
CA PHE A 430 3.51 -3.40 -25.40
C PHE A 430 3.69 -4.70 -26.19
N ALA A 431 3.49 -4.66 -27.51
CA ALA A 431 3.66 -5.80 -28.40
C ALA A 431 5.11 -6.31 -28.41
N SER A 432 6.06 -5.41 -28.69
CA SER A 432 7.49 -5.72 -28.75
C SER A 432 8.01 -6.27 -27.41
N MET A 433 7.60 -5.66 -26.30
CA MET A 433 8.13 -5.99 -24.98
C MET A 433 7.54 -7.27 -24.41
N SER A 434 6.25 -7.50 -24.60
CA SER A 434 5.64 -8.77 -24.21
C SER A 434 6.26 -9.95 -24.97
N GLN A 435 6.60 -9.77 -26.24
CA GLN A 435 7.34 -10.79 -27.00
C GLN A 435 8.75 -11.00 -26.42
N ARG A 436 9.49 -9.91 -26.14
CA ARG A 436 10.84 -10.00 -25.54
C ARG A 436 10.84 -10.67 -24.18
N TRP A 437 9.78 -10.48 -23.39
CA TRP A 437 9.61 -11.10 -22.08
C TRP A 437 9.05 -12.53 -22.16
N ASN A 438 8.80 -13.04 -23.36
CA ASN A 438 8.16 -14.34 -23.59
C ASN A 438 6.80 -14.47 -22.86
N SER A 439 6.07 -13.36 -22.78
CA SER A 439 4.72 -13.29 -22.23
C SER A 439 3.69 -13.46 -23.35
N ASP A 440 2.57 -14.13 -23.06
CA ASP A 440 1.46 -14.19 -24.02
C ASP A 440 0.83 -12.81 -24.17
N ILE A 441 1.11 -12.18 -25.31
CA ILE A 441 0.59 -10.86 -25.69
C ILE A 441 -0.93 -10.80 -25.65
N CYS A 442 -1.60 -11.87 -26.11
CA CYS A 442 -3.05 -11.92 -26.13
C CYS A 442 -3.61 -11.95 -24.71
N ASP A 443 -3.00 -12.73 -23.81
CA ASP A 443 -3.46 -12.81 -22.42
C ASP A 443 -3.32 -11.46 -21.70
N VAL A 444 -2.21 -10.75 -21.94
CA VAL A 444 -1.93 -9.47 -21.28
C VAL A 444 -2.78 -8.34 -21.86
N LEU A 445 -2.91 -8.24 -23.18
CA LEU A 445 -3.45 -7.04 -23.84
C LEU A 445 -4.90 -7.16 -24.31
N ARG A 446 -5.44 -8.37 -24.51
CA ARG A 446 -6.80 -8.53 -25.08
C ARG A 446 -7.86 -7.81 -24.27
N GLN A 447 -7.93 -8.09 -22.96
CA GLN A 447 -8.95 -7.46 -22.10
C GLN A 447 -8.73 -5.94 -21.99
N PRO A 448 -7.52 -5.42 -21.69
CA PRO A 448 -7.32 -3.98 -21.60
C PRO A 448 -7.62 -3.21 -22.90
N ILE A 449 -7.20 -3.73 -24.04
CA ILE A 449 -7.46 -3.09 -25.35
C ILE A 449 -8.96 -3.12 -25.67
N THR A 450 -9.65 -4.24 -25.41
CA THR A 450 -11.11 -4.32 -25.58
C THR A 450 -11.82 -3.29 -24.71
N GLN A 451 -11.38 -3.12 -23.46
CA GLN A 451 -11.95 -2.13 -22.56
C GLN A 451 -11.70 -0.70 -23.05
N ALA A 452 -10.49 -0.40 -23.55
CA ALA A 452 -10.16 0.89 -24.14
C ALA A 452 -11.07 1.18 -25.34
N MET A 453 -11.20 0.23 -26.28
CA MET A 453 -12.02 0.39 -27.49
C MET A 453 -13.50 0.58 -27.16
N ARG A 454 -14.05 -0.13 -26.16
CA ARG A 454 -15.43 0.09 -25.69
C ARG A 454 -15.66 1.47 -25.07
N SER A 455 -14.62 2.03 -24.46
CA SER A 455 -14.70 3.35 -23.83
C SER A 455 -14.58 4.47 -24.86
N LEU A 456 -13.95 4.18 -26.01
CA LEU A 456 -13.81 5.09 -27.13
C LEU A 456 -15.02 4.99 -28.07
N GLY A 457 -15.39 6.12 -28.70
CA GLY A 457 -16.32 6.10 -29.83
C GLY A 457 -15.68 5.46 -31.08
N ALA A 458 -16.50 4.94 -31.98
CA ALA A 458 -16.05 4.26 -33.21
C ALA A 458 -15.09 5.12 -34.06
N GLU A 459 -15.29 6.44 -34.11
CA GLU A 459 -14.39 7.36 -34.82
C GLU A 459 -12.97 7.37 -34.23
N ARG A 460 -12.84 7.55 -32.92
CA ARG A 460 -11.54 7.58 -32.23
C ARG A 460 -10.87 6.21 -32.25
N GLY A 461 -11.64 5.13 -32.16
CA GLY A 461 -11.13 3.77 -32.31
C GLY A 461 -10.60 3.50 -33.73
N ARG A 462 -11.31 3.93 -34.79
CA ARG A 462 -10.83 3.83 -36.18
C ARG A 462 -9.56 4.64 -36.41
N MET A 463 -9.50 5.86 -35.90
CA MET A 463 -8.28 6.69 -35.93
C MET A 463 -7.10 5.96 -35.29
N PHE A 464 -7.29 5.36 -34.11
CA PHE A 464 -6.25 4.60 -33.42
C PHE A 464 -5.79 3.38 -34.23
N PHE A 465 -6.73 2.59 -34.75
CA PHE A 465 -6.44 1.42 -35.58
C PHE A 465 -5.64 1.79 -36.84
N ASN A 466 -6.04 2.85 -37.54
CA ASN A 466 -5.33 3.32 -38.73
C ASN A 466 -3.90 3.75 -38.39
N LEU A 467 -3.71 4.50 -37.29
CA LEU A 467 -2.38 4.91 -36.85
C LEU A 467 -1.46 3.73 -36.54
N ILE A 468 -1.98 2.65 -35.94
CA ILE A 468 -1.20 1.42 -35.71
C ILE A 468 -0.77 0.80 -37.04
N CYS A 469 -1.68 0.71 -38.01
CA CYS A 469 -1.38 0.14 -39.32
C CYS A 469 -0.35 0.99 -40.09
N ASP A 470 -0.54 2.31 -40.10
CA ASP A 470 0.36 3.25 -40.77
C ASP A 470 1.76 3.23 -40.12
N SER A 471 1.82 3.26 -38.78
CA SER A 471 3.09 3.17 -38.05
C SER A 471 3.79 1.84 -38.28
N TYR A 472 3.04 0.74 -38.38
CA TYR A 472 3.62 -0.57 -38.71
C TYR A 472 4.23 -0.57 -40.12
N ALA A 473 3.51 -0.03 -41.11
CA ALA A 473 3.98 0.06 -42.50
C ALA A 473 5.25 0.90 -42.61
N GLU A 474 5.32 2.05 -41.95
CA GLU A 474 6.51 2.91 -41.95
C GLU A 474 7.70 2.26 -41.25
N GLN A 475 7.50 1.58 -40.12
CA GLN A 475 8.58 0.85 -39.45
C GLN A 475 9.11 -0.30 -40.32
N LEU A 476 8.24 -1.04 -41.00
CA LEU A 476 8.63 -2.10 -41.94
C LEU A 476 9.49 -1.54 -43.08
N LYS A 477 9.11 -0.39 -43.64
CA LYS A 477 9.86 0.31 -44.68
C LYS A 477 11.24 0.74 -44.17
N LEU A 478 11.34 1.30 -42.96
CA LEU A 478 12.62 1.69 -42.37
C LEU A 478 13.56 0.49 -42.17
N PHE A 479 13.04 -0.63 -41.68
CA PHE A 479 13.85 -1.85 -41.53
C PHE A 479 14.31 -2.41 -42.89
N SER A 480 13.45 -2.37 -43.92
CA SER A 480 13.82 -2.82 -45.27
C SER A 480 14.98 -2.01 -45.87
N GLN A 481 15.14 -0.74 -45.47
CA GLN A 481 16.19 0.15 -45.95
C GLN A 481 17.54 -0.04 -45.23
N ARG A 482 17.58 -0.71 -44.07
CA ARG A 482 18.80 -0.92 -43.27
C ARG A 482 19.71 -2.05 -43.77
N GLY A 483 19.30 -2.81 -44.80
CA GLY A 483 20.10 -3.88 -45.38
C GLY A 483 20.38 -5.04 -44.40
N ARG A 484 21.50 -5.77 -44.58
CA ARG A 484 21.81 -7.00 -43.80
C ARG A 484 21.94 -6.80 -42.29
N GLY A 485 22.24 -5.58 -41.82
CA GLY A 485 22.39 -5.28 -40.39
C GLY A 485 21.07 -5.17 -39.61
N GLY A 486 19.91 -5.19 -40.28
CA GLY A 486 18.59 -5.07 -39.65
C GLY A 486 17.72 -6.33 -39.72
N ALA A 487 18.26 -7.47 -40.19
CA ALA A 487 17.47 -8.68 -40.41
C ALA A 487 16.89 -9.26 -39.09
N ASP A 488 17.68 -9.25 -38.02
CA ASP A 488 17.24 -9.75 -36.71
C ASP A 488 16.19 -8.84 -36.08
N ASP A 489 16.38 -7.51 -36.15
CA ASP A 489 15.40 -6.52 -35.70
C ASP A 489 14.09 -6.62 -36.50
N LEU A 490 14.18 -6.80 -37.82
CA LEU A 490 13.03 -7.00 -38.70
C LEU A 490 12.28 -8.29 -38.36
N SER A 491 13.00 -9.39 -38.12
CA SER A 491 12.42 -10.68 -37.74
C SER A 491 11.69 -10.58 -36.39
N ALA A 492 12.31 -9.93 -35.41
CA ALA A 492 11.68 -9.66 -34.11
C ALA A 492 10.44 -8.77 -34.28
N PHE A 493 10.52 -7.71 -35.07
CA PHE A 493 9.40 -6.81 -35.33
C PHE A 493 8.21 -7.50 -36.00
N ILE A 494 8.45 -8.26 -37.08
CA ILE A 494 7.41 -9.05 -37.77
C ILE A 494 6.77 -10.05 -36.82
N SER A 495 7.58 -10.75 -36.02
CA SER A 495 7.10 -11.72 -35.05
C SER A 495 6.22 -11.06 -33.97
N SER A 496 6.59 -9.86 -33.50
CA SER A 496 5.78 -9.08 -32.54
C SER A 496 4.42 -8.74 -33.13
N HIS A 497 4.39 -8.33 -34.40
CA HIS A 497 3.17 -7.95 -35.10
C HIS A 497 2.27 -9.15 -35.38
N ALA A 498 2.87 -10.30 -35.75
CA ALA A 498 2.14 -11.55 -35.92
C ALA A 498 1.44 -11.95 -34.61
N ALA A 499 2.08 -11.76 -33.46
CA ALA A 499 1.52 -12.07 -32.16
C ALA A 499 0.38 -11.14 -31.72
N VAL A 500 0.37 -9.86 -32.13
CA VAL A 500 -0.77 -8.94 -31.88
C VAL A 500 -1.90 -9.05 -32.90
N ARG A 501 -1.75 -9.82 -33.99
CA ARG A 501 -2.79 -9.98 -35.02
C ARG A 501 -4.19 -10.30 -34.46
N PRO A 502 -4.36 -11.21 -33.48
CA PRO A 502 -5.69 -11.48 -32.92
C PRO A 502 -6.30 -10.25 -32.22
N ILE A 503 -5.47 -9.39 -31.63
CA ILE A 503 -5.92 -8.15 -30.99
C ILE A 503 -6.34 -7.13 -32.05
N LEU A 504 -5.57 -6.99 -33.12
CA LEU A 504 -5.92 -6.09 -34.24
C LEU A 504 -7.23 -6.50 -34.91
N GLN A 505 -7.44 -7.81 -35.08
CA GLN A 505 -8.70 -8.34 -35.59
C GLN A 505 -9.86 -7.98 -34.64
N LEU A 506 -9.69 -8.15 -33.33
CA LEU A 506 -10.69 -7.76 -32.34
C LEU A 506 -11.00 -6.25 -32.36
N ILE A 507 -9.97 -5.40 -32.50
CA ILE A 507 -10.18 -3.96 -32.66
C ILE A 507 -11.02 -3.70 -33.91
N SER A 508 -10.66 -4.29 -35.04
CA SER A 508 -11.38 -4.13 -36.32
C SER A 508 -12.85 -4.54 -36.20
N GLU A 509 -13.13 -5.74 -35.67
CA GLU A 509 -14.49 -6.27 -35.47
C GLU A 509 -15.33 -5.42 -34.50
N SER A 510 -14.71 -4.65 -33.61
CA SER A 510 -15.42 -3.76 -32.68
C SER A 510 -15.78 -2.39 -33.26
N LEU A 511 -15.18 -2.01 -34.40
CA LEU A 511 -15.26 -0.67 -34.99
C LEU A 511 -16.07 -0.60 -36.29
N TRP A 512 -16.29 -1.75 -36.91
CA TRP A 512 -17.04 -1.98 -38.14
C TRP A 512 -18.17 -2.94 -37.85
#